data_AF-A0A939K0M3-F1
#
_entry.id   AF-A0A939K0M3-F1
#
_cell.length_a   1.000
_cell.length_b   1.000
_cell.length_c   1.000
_cell.angle_alpha   90.00
_cell.angle_beta   90.00
_cell.angle_gamma   90.00
#
_symmetry.space_group_name_H-M   'P 1'
#
loop_
_entity.id
_entity.type
_entity.pdbx_description
1 polymer ?
#
loop_
_entity_poly.entity_id
_entity_poly.type
_entity_poly.pdbx_seq_one_letter_code
_entity_poly.pdbx_strand_id
1 'polypeptide(L)'
;MDINYRFYPTLLNTFSRYLHGGNLTEQALLDAINRVPQPSTAAQERGTSFEETLIKGVDEERFDPDILKKVRKLLPRPIVDTQVYCQWQIDDVLFYGYVDLIGKYKAVDIKTTGSYQPGRYLFNHQNLYLHALKKKGIKLMEYVITDFKDVFVESYTLTHSIDRQLEEIQQFKAFINANRALITDKKIVV
;
A
#
# COMPACT_ATOMS: atom_id res chain seq x y z
N MET A 1 12.94 10.62 19.76
CA MET A 1 13.55 11.24 18.57
C MET A 1 12.44 11.97 17.84
N ASP A 2 12.70 13.21 17.44
CA ASP A 2 11.72 14.03 16.73
C ASP A 2 11.47 13.51 15.32
N ILE A 3 10.27 13.76 14.80
CA ILE A 3 9.89 13.34 13.44
C ILE A 3 10.30 14.43 12.46
N ASN A 4 11.24 14.11 11.57
CA ASN A 4 11.69 14.98 10.49
C ASN A 4 11.00 14.66 9.16
N TYR A 5 10.53 13.43 8.99
CA TYR A 5 9.94 12.96 7.73
C TYR A 5 8.61 12.25 7.97
N ARG A 6 7.66 12.38 7.04
CA ARG A 6 6.43 11.59 7.05
C ARG A 6 6.24 10.90 5.70
N PHE A 7 6.30 9.57 5.70
CA PHE A 7 6.20 8.76 4.50
C PHE A 7 4.99 7.84 4.56
N TYR A 8 4.46 7.51 3.37
CA TYR A 8 3.33 6.61 3.22
C TYR A 8 3.64 5.58 2.13
N PRO A 9 3.07 4.37 2.20
CA PRO A 9 3.58 3.24 1.42
C PRO A 9 3.47 3.41 -0.09
N THR A 10 2.43 4.08 -0.62
CA THR A 10 2.33 4.31 -2.08
C THR A 10 3.43 5.24 -2.62
N LEU A 11 3.89 6.21 -1.81
CA LEU A 11 5.05 7.04 -2.17
C LEU A 11 6.35 6.23 -2.12
N LEU A 12 6.56 5.44 -1.08
CA LEU A 12 7.75 4.57 -0.97
C LEU A 12 7.79 3.51 -2.09
N ASN A 13 6.65 2.92 -2.44
CA ASN A 13 6.54 2.02 -3.58
C ASN A 13 6.84 2.72 -4.92
N THR A 14 6.46 4.00 -5.06
CA THR A 14 6.83 4.83 -6.21
C THR A 14 8.35 5.05 -6.26
N PHE A 15 8.98 5.37 -5.13
CA PHE A 15 10.43 5.49 -5.01
C PHE A 15 11.16 4.17 -5.33
N SER A 16 10.67 3.04 -4.82
CA SER A 16 11.19 1.71 -5.14
C SER A 16 11.20 1.45 -6.65
N ARG A 17 10.12 1.80 -7.35
CA ARG A 17 10.04 1.66 -8.82
C ARG A 17 11.06 2.53 -9.55
N TYR A 18 11.32 3.75 -9.07
CA TYR A 18 12.37 4.62 -9.62
C TYR A 18 13.75 3.99 -9.41
N LEU A 19 14.05 3.54 -8.19
CA LEU A 19 15.35 2.98 -7.81
C LEU A 19 15.72 1.73 -8.60
N HIS A 20 14.76 0.82 -8.79
CA HIS A 20 15.01 -0.48 -9.43
C HIS A 20 14.80 -0.46 -10.96
N GLY A 21 14.93 0.71 -11.58
CA GLY A 21 14.94 0.86 -13.04
C GLY A 21 13.58 0.60 -13.71
N GLY A 22 12.48 0.85 -13.01
CA GLY A 22 11.16 0.88 -13.64
C GLY A 22 11.03 2.04 -14.62
N ASN A 23 9.99 2.01 -15.46
CA ASN A 23 9.62 3.13 -16.35
C ASN A 23 9.07 4.33 -15.53
N LEU A 24 9.87 4.92 -14.64
CA LEU A 24 9.54 6.09 -13.84
C LEU A 24 10.72 7.07 -13.86
N THR A 25 10.48 8.28 -14.37
CA THR A 25 11.49 9.32 -14.43
C THR A 25 11.65 10.00 -13.07
N GLU A 26 12.78 10.65 -12.84
CA GLU A 26 13.01 11.46 -11.64
C GLU A 26 11.97 12.58 -11.49
N GLN A 27 11.60 13.25 -12.59
CA GLN A 27 10.56 14.27 -12.57
C GLN A 27 9.21 13.68 -12.11
N ALA A 28 8.83 12.49 -12.60
CA ALA A 28 7.59 11.84 -12.17
C ALA A 28 7.62 11.46 -10.69
N LEU A 29 8.79 11.08 -10.16
CA LEU A 29 8.98 10.86 -8.73
C LEU A 29 8.84 12.18 -7.93
N LEU A 30 9.48 13.26 -8.37
CA LEU A 30 9.36 14.58 -7.75
C LEU A 30 7.91 15.07 -7.73
N ASP A 31 7.19 14.89 -8.83
CA ASP A 31 5.77 15.22 -8.95
C ASP A 31 4.93 14.42 -7.95
N ALA A 32 5.23 13.12 -7.77
CA ALA A 32 4.57 12.28 -6.78
C ALA A 32 4.88 12.70 -5.34
N ILE A 33 6.13 13.07 -5.03
CA ILE A 33 6.54 13.59 -3.72
C ILE A 33 5.80 14.89 -3.41
N ASN A 34 5.69 15.77 -4.41
CA ASN A 34 5.05 17.08 -4.30
C ASN A 34 3.52 17.04 -4.45
N ARG A 35 2.94 15.83 -4.58
CA ARG A 35 1.51 15.59 -4.77
C ARG A 35 0.92 16.43 -5.92
N VAL A 36 1.67 16.58 -7.00
CA VAL A 36 1.17 17.21 -8.23
C VAL A 36 -0.02 16.38 -8.72
N PRO A 37 -1.22 16.97 -8.85
CA PRO A 37 -2.42 16.23 -9.24
C PRO A 37 -2.23 15.53 -10.59
N GLN A 38 -2.62 14.26 -10.64
CA GLN A 38 -2.65 13.46 -11.87
C GLN A 38 -4.07 12.94 -12.07
N PRO A 39 -4.57 12.88 -13.31
CA PRO A 39 -5.87 12.29 -13.57
C PRO A 39 -5.86 10.81 -13.18
N SER A 40 -6.97 10.34 -12.62
CA SER A 40 -7.14 8.92 -12.36
C SER A 40 -7.23 8.17 -13.69
N THR A 41 -6.51 7.06 -13.79
CA THR A 41 -6.63 6.15 -14.92
C THR A 41 -7.88 5.28 -14.75
N ALA A 42 -8.46 4.80 -15.85
CA ALA A 42 -9.58 3.85 -15.80
C ALA A 42 -9.26 2.59 -14.97
N ALA A 43 -7.99 2.16 -14.93
CA ALA A 43 -7.55 1.04 -14.10
C ALA A 43 -7.62 1.36 -12.60
N GLN A 44 -7.23 2.58 -12.19
CA GLN A 44 -7.34 3.03 -10.80
C GLN A 44 -8.80 3.18 -10.39
N GLU A 45 -9.63 3.81 -11.23
CA GLU A 45 -11.07 3.98 -10.97
C GLU A 45 -11.78 2.63 -10.82
N ARG A 46 -11.46 1.67 -11.71
CA ARG A 46 -11.99 0.31 -11.62
C ARG A 46 -11.56 -0.38 -10.32
N GLY A 47 -10.32 -0.19 -9.89
CA GLY A 47 -9.82 -0.73 -8.62
C GLY A 47 -10.57 -0.18 -7.41
N THR A 48 -10.70 1.15 -7.33
CA THR A 48 -11.45 1.82 -6.25
C THR A 48 -12.92 1.38 -6.23
N SER A 49 -13.56 1.35 -7.39
CA SER A 49 -14.95 0.89 -7.51
C SER A 49 -15.11 -0.57 -7.08
N PHE A 50 -14.16 -1.44 -7.42
CA PHE A 50 -14.22 -2.85 -7.03
C PHE A 50 -14.10 -3.04 -5.51
N GLU A 51 -13.20 -2.30 -4.85
CA GLU A 51 -13.08 -2.31 -3.40
C GLU A 51 -14.38 -1.83 -2.73
N GLU A 52 -14.94 -0.73 -3.23
CA GLU A 52 -16.21 -0.19 -2.73
C GLU A 52 -17.37 -1.19 -2.87
N THR A 53 -17.49 -1.85 -4.03
CA THR A 53 -18.46 -2.94 -4.25
C THR A 53 -18.27 -4.08 -3.26
N LEU A 54 -17.03 -4.51 -3.01
CA LEU A 54 -16.76 -5.62 -2.10
C LEU A 54 -17.18 -5.31 -0.66
N ILE A 55 -16.91 -4.09 -0.20
CA ILE A 55 -17.11 -3.66 1.20
C ILE A 55 -18.56 -3.22 1.43
N LYS A 56 -19.14 -2.44 0.51
CA LYS A 56 -20.47 -1.82 0.69
C LYS A 56 -21.61 -2.59 0.01
N GLY A 57 -21.31 -3.51 -0.92
CA GLY A 57 -22.34 -4.24 -1.68
C GLY A 57 -23.09 -3.37 -2.70
N VAL A 58 -22.42 -2.35 -3.23
CA VAL A 58 -22.98 -1.42 -4.24
C VAL A 58 -22.44 -1.75 -5.63
N ASP A 59 -23.24 -1.47 -6.66
CA ASP A 59 -22.89 -1.67 -8.07
C ASP A 59 -22.34 -3.08 -8.41
N GLU A 60 -22.87 -4.12 -7.77
CA GLU A 60 -22.37 -5.50 -7.96
C GLU A 60 -22.51 -5.97 -9.41
N GLU A 61 -23.51 -5.47 -10.15
CA GLU A 61 -23.75 -5.79 -11.55
C GLU A 61 -22.62 -5.37 -12.50
N ARG A 62 -21.69 -4.51 -12.04
CA ARG A 62 -20.52 -4.08 -12.82
C ARG A 62 -19.40 -5.11 -12.84
N PHE A 63 -19.46 -6.12 -11.97
CA PHE A 63 -18.38 -7.10 -11.80
C PHE A 63 -18.91 -8.53 -11.88
N ASP A 64 -18.01 -9.46 -12.20
CA ASP A 64 -18.34 -10.88 -12.23
C ASP A 64 -18.74 -11.36 -10.81
N PRO A 65 -19.96 -11.90 -10.61
CA PRO A 65 -20.44 -12.32 -9.30
C PRO A 65 -19.61 -13.46 -8.69
N ASP A 66 -19.02 -14.33 -9.51
CA ASP A 66 -18.15 -15.40 -9.02
C ASP A 66 -16.81 -14.84 -8.51
N ILE A 67 -16.28 -13.79 -9.15
CA ILE A 67 -15.09 -13.08 -8.66
C ILE A 67 -15.40 -12.38 -7.33
N LEU A 68 -16.52 -11.64 -7.25
CA LEU A 68 -16.95 -10.99 -6.01
C LEU A 68 -17.09 -12.01 -4.87
N LYS A 69 -17.74 -13.14 -5.14
CA LYS A 69 -17.91 -14.24 -4.18
C LYS A 69 -16.59 -14.87 -3.75
N LYS A 70 -15.65 -15.10 -4.69
CA LYS A 70 -14.30 -15.62 -4.39
C LYS A 70 -13.54 -14.66 -3.48
N VAL A 71 -13.51 -13.36 -3.80
CA VAL A 71 -12.82 -12.35 -2.97
C VAL A 71 -13.44 -12.24 -1.58
N ARG A 72 -14.77 -12.15 -1.47
CA ARG A 72 -15.48 -12.06 -0.17
C ARG A 72 -15.28 -13.29 0.75
N LYS A 73 -14.93 -14.45 0.18
CA LYS A 73 -14.56 -15.63 0.98
C LYS A 73 -13.18 -15.50 1.65
N LEU A 74 -12.29 -14.69 1.11
CA LEU A 74 -10.92 -14.49 1.60
C LEU A 74 -10.80 -13.33 2.59
N LEU A 75 -11.77 -12.40 2.57
CA LEU A 75 -11.86 -11.31 3.54
C LEU A 75 -11.90 -11.84 5.00
N PRO A 76 -11.37 -11.08 5.97
CA PRO A 76 -11.35 -11.53 7.36
C PRO A 76 -12.76 -11.74 7.90
N ARG A 77 -12.93 -12.75 8.78
CA ARG A 77 -14.21 -13.07 9.44
C ARG A 77 -14.01 -13.22 10.95
N PRO A 78 -14.61 -12.35 11.79
CA PRO A 78 -15.29 -11.12 11.41
C PRO A 78 -14.32 -10.09 10.81
N ILE A 79 -14.84 -9.22 9.94
CA ILE A 79 -14.19 -7.94 9.66
C ILE A 79 -14.32 -7.13 10.95
N VAL A 80 -13.19 -6.74 11.52
CA VAL A 80 -13.15 -5.96 12.77
C VAL A 80 -13.28 -4.48 12.47
N ASP A 81 -12.60 -4.01 11.43
CA ASP A 81 -12.64 -2.61 11.02
C ASP A 81 -12.21 -2.47 9.55
N THR A 82 -12.57 -1.36 8.92
CA THR A 82 -12.22 -1.02 7.53
C THR A 82 -11.49 0.33 7.48
N GLN A 83 -10.67 0.55 6.45
CA GLN A 83 -9.92 1.80 6.24
C GLN A 83 -9.17 2.23 7.51
N VAL A 84 -8.36 1.33 8.06
CA VAL A 84 -7.75 1.50 9.38
C VAL A 84 -6.48 2.32 9.29
N TYR A 85 -6.49 3.50 9.91
CA TYR A 85 -5.30 4.32 10.05
C TYR A 85 -4.23 3.61 10.88
N CYS A 86 -3.02 3.56 10.31
CA CYS A 86 -1.85 2.93 10.90
C CYS A 86 -0.68 3.91 10.89
N GLN A 87 0.11 3.92 11.96
CA GLN A 87 1.37 4.63 11.99
C GLN A 87 2.45 3.88 12.77
N TRP A 88 3.69 4.03 12.33
CA TRP A 88 4.86 3.48 13.00
C TRP A 88 6.04 4.45 12.83
N GLN A 89 6.70 4.75 13.94
CA GLN A 89 7.92 5.55 13.93
C GLN A 89 9.14 4.64 13.68
N ILE A 90 9.92 4.99 12.66
CA ILE A 90 11.18 4.36 12.26
C ILE A 90 12.23 5.48 12.32
N ASP A 91 13.05 5.52 13.37
CA ASP A 91 13.96 6.64 13.67
C ASP A 91 13.23 8.00 13.67
N ASP A 92 13.62 8.92 12.78
CA ASP A 92 13.03 10.24 12.57
C ASP A 92 11.96 10.27 11.46
N VAL A 93 11.50 9.09 11.00
CA VAL A 93 10.44 8.92 10.01
C VAL A 93 9.17 8.44 10.68
N LEU A 94 8.07 9.15 10.44
CA LEU A 94 6.73 8.64 10.69
C LEU A 94 6.21 7.96 9.42
N PHE A 95 6.20 6.62 9.42
CA PHE A 95 5.49 5.84 8.41
C PHE A 95 4.01 5.80 8.76
N TYR A 96 3.13 6.14 7.83
CA TYR A 96 1.68 6.13 8.06
C TYR A 96 0.87 5.77 6.81
N GLY A 97 -0.36 5.33 7.02
CA GLY A 97 -1.28 5.02 5.93
C GLY A 97 -2.58 4.39 6.41
N TYR A 98 -3.33 3.84 5.46
CA TYR A 98 -4.57 3.13 5.70
C TYR A 98 -4.44 1.72 5.13
N VAL A 99 -4.88 0.73 5.90
CA VAL A 99 -5.09 -0.64 5.42
C VAL A 99 -6.58 -0.88 5.23
N ASP A 100 -6.96 -1.57 4.15
CA ASP A 100 -8.36 -1.64 3.74
C ASP A 100 -9.24 -2.33 4.79
N LEU A 101 -8.74 -3.43 5.35
CA LEU A 101 -9.49 -4.26 6.28
C LEU A 101 -8.57 -4.84 7.35
N ILE A 102 -9.08 -4.96 8.58
CA ILE A 102 -8.47 -5.81 9.61
C ILE A 102 -9.47 -6.82 10.14
N GLY A 103 -8.99 -8.02 10.46
CA GLY A 103 -9.66 -9.00 11.29
C GLY A 103 -9.05 -9.05 12.69
N LYS A 104 -9.26 -10.17 13.40
CA LYS A 104 -8.64 -10.38 14.73
C LYS A 104 -7.13 -10.67 14.68
N TYR A 105 -6.64 -11.25 13.59
CA TYR A 105 -5.25 -11.74 13.47
C TYR A 105 -4.53 -11.25 12.20
N LYS A 106 -5.29 -10.90 11.16
CA LYS A 106 -4.74 -10.51 9.86
C LYS A 106 -5.25 -9.14 9.42
N ALA A 107 -4.41 -8.41 8.71
CA ALA A 107 -4.79 -7.29 7.88
C ALA A 107 -4.93 -7.77 6.43
N VAL A 108 -5.87 -7.17 5.69
CA VAL A 108 -6.11 -7.49 4.29
C VAL A 108 -6.10 -6.21 3.48
N ASP A 109 -5.38 -6.26 2.37
CA ASP A 109 -5.36 -5.22 1.34
C ASP A 109 -5.92 -5.80 0.05
N ILE A 110 -6.90 -5.13 -0.53
CA ILE A 110 -7.55 -5.54 -1.77
C ILE A 110 -6.80 -4.93 -2.93
N LYS A 111 -6.41 -5.77 -3.91
CA LYS A 111 -5.63 -5.34 -5.06
C LYS A 111 -6.27 -5.80 -6.36
N THR A 112 -6.33 -4.89 -7.32
CA THR A 112 -6.74 -5.21 -8.69
C THR A 112 -5.57 -5.02 -9.65
N THR A 113 -5.46 -5.87 -10.66
CA THR A 113 -4.46 -5.70 -11.71
C THR A 113 -4.96 -6.17 -13.07
N GLY A 114 -4.26 -5.84 -14.16
CA GLY A 114 -4.57 -6.40 -15.48
C GLY A 114 -3.97 -7.79 -15.70
N SER A 115 -2.93 -8.13 -14.95
CA SER A 115 -2.27 -9.44 -14.98
C SER A 115 -1.49 -9.64 -13.69
N TYR A 116 -1.79 -10.72 -12.97
CA TYR A 116 -1.10 -11.08 -11.74
C TYR A 116 0.18 -11.87 -12.03
N GLN A 117 1.21 -11.64 -11.22
CA GLN A 117 2.47 -12.39 -11.21
C GLN A 117 2.83 -12.69 -9.76
N PRO A 118 3.22 -13.93 -9.40
CA PRO A 118 3.60 -14.28 -8.04
C PRO A 118 4.76 -13.45 -7.49
N GLY A 119 4.68 -13.09 -6.20
CA GLY A 119 5.72 -12.33 -5.50
C GLY A 119 5.67 -10.83 -5.78
N ARG A 120 4.57 -10.33 -6.35
CA ARG A 120 4.40 -8.91 -6.70
C ARG A 120 4.46 -8.00 -5.48
N TYR A 121 4.05 -8.49 -4.31
CA TYR A 121 4.00 -7.70 -3.08
C TYR A 121 5.11 -8.06 -2.07
N LEU A 122 6.10 -8.86 -2.48
CA LEU A 122 7.18 -9.34 -1.64
C LEU A 122 7.95 -8.21 -0.93
N PHE A 123 8.21 -7.13 -1.68
CA PHE A 123 8.93 -5.95 -1.20
C PHE A 123 8.04 -4.71 -1.09
N ASN A 124 6.72 -4.90 -1.06
CA ASN A 124 5.80 -3.78 -0.95
C ASN A 124 5.88 -3.14 0.44
N HIS A 125 5.90 -1.81 0.51
CA HIS A 125 5.98 -1.07 1.77
C HIS A 125 4.73 -1.18 2.64
N GLN A 126 3.60 -1.66 2.10
CA GLN A 126 2.42 -1.96 2.92
C GLN A 126 2.67 -3.12 3.90
N ASN A 127 3.69 -3.96 3.68
CA ASN A 127 4.12 -4.97 4.67
C ASN A 127 4.53 -4.33 6.02
N LEU A 128 4.98 -3.07 6.01
CA LEU A 128 5.32 -2.33 7.23
C LEU A 128 4.10 -2.05 8.12
N TYR A 129 2.87 -2.15 7.60
CA TYR A 129 1.66 -2.04 8.42
C TYR A 129 1.62 -3.07 9.55
N LEU A 130 2.25 -4.24 9.40
CA LEU A 130 2.33 -5.23 10.50
C LEU A 130 3.06 -4.69 11.73
N HIS A 131 4.08 -3.85 11.54
CA HIS A 131 4.80 -3.24 12.65
C HIS A 131 3.98 -2.14 13.34
N ALA A 132 3.13 -1.44 12.58
CA ALA A 132 2.15 -0.49 13.11
C ALA A 132 1.00 -1.20 13.87
N LEU A 133 0.59 -2.38 13.40
CA LEU A 133 -0.59 -3.11 13.89
C LEU A 133 -0.27 -4.21 14.91
N LYS A 134 1.00 -4.56 15.15
CA LYS A 134 1.38 -5.65 16.07
C LYS A 134 0.78 -5.55 17.46
N LYS A 135 0.61 -4.32 17.98
CA LYS A 135 -0.03 -4.06 19.30
C LYS A 135 -1.53 -4.41 19.31
N LYS A 136 -2.17 -4.43 18.14
CA LYS A 136 -3.55 -4.89 17.94
C LYS A 136 -3.66 -6.41 17.73
N GLY A 137 -2.56 -7.15 17.88
CA GLY A 137 -2.53 -8.60 17.69
C GLY A 137 -2.46 -9.06 16.23
N ILE A 138 -2.35 -8.13 15.28
CA ILE A 138 -2.23 -8.45 13.86
C ILE A 138 -0.80 -8.91 13.55
N LYS A 139 -0.67 -10.09 12.93
CA LYS A 139 0.63 -10.71 12.61
C LYS A 139 0.74 -11.23 11.18
N LEU A 140 -0.30 -11.05 10.37
CA LEU A 140 -0.37 -11.52 8.99
C LEU A 140 -0.94 -10.40 8.11
N MET A 141 -0.25 -10.11 7.01
CA MET A 141 -0.71 -9.20 5.96
C MET A 141 -1.05 -10.05 4.74
N GLU A 142 -2.27 -9.95 4.25
CA GLU A 142 -2.67 -10.62 3.01
C GLU A 142 -3.05 -9.60 1.95
N TYR A 143 -2.48 -9.78 0.77
CA TYR A 143 -2.93 -9.10 -0.43
C TYR A 143 -3.94 -10.02 -1.12
N VAL A 144 -5.22 -9.67 -1.07
CA VAL A 144 -6.26 -10.37 -1.83
C VAL A 144 -6.37 -9.71 -3.19
N ILE A 145 -5.92 -10.42 -4.21
CA ILE A 145 -5.64 -9.86 -5.53
C ILE A 145 -6.62 -10.46 -6.54
N THR A 146 -7.13 -9.65 -7.47
CA THR A 146 -7.79 -10.17 -8.67
C THR A 146 -7.26 -9.49 -9.92
N ASP A 147 -7.17 -10.25 -11.01
CA ASP A 147 -6.96 -9.73 -12.35
C ASP A 147 -8.28 -9.65 -13.16
N PHE A 148 -9.41 -9.78 -12.44
CA PHE A 148 -10.76 -9.91 -12.95
C PHE A 148 -11.04 -11.21 -13.75
N LYS A 149 -10.10 -12.15 -13.79
CA LYS A 149 -10.29 -13.50 -14.32
C LYS A 149 -10.23 -14.55 -13.21
N ASP A 150 -9.34 -14.34 -12.24
CA ASP A 150 -9.28 -15.16 -11.04
C ASP A 150 -8.88 -14.35 -9.80
N VAL A 151 -8.81 -15.03 -8.66
CA VAL A 151 -8.46 -14.45 -7.37
C VAL A 151 -7.24 -15.15 -6.79
N PHE A 152 -6.29 -14.36 -6.31
CA PHE A 152 -5.00 -14.79 -5.77
C PHE A 152 -4.80 -14.22 -4.38
N VAL A 153 -3.91 -14.85 -3.61
CA VAL A 153 -3.52 -14.36 -2.28
C VAL A 153 -2.01 -14.43 -2.17
N GLU A 154 -1.41 -13.32 -1.74
CA GLU A 154 -0.04 -13.32 -1.20
C GLU A 154 -0.11 -13.01 0.29
N SER A 155 0.57 -13.82 1.11
CA SER A 155 0.53 -13.71 2.58
C SER A 155 1.93 -13.50 3.14
N TYR A 156 2.10 -12.47 3.96
CA TYR A 156 3.36 -12.09 4.60
C TYR A 156 3.19 -11.99 6.11
N THR A 157 4.02 -12.67 6.88
CA THR A 157 3.96 -12.67 8.34
C THR A 157 4.73 -11.49 8.94
N LEU A 158 4.51 -11.20 10.23
CA LEU A 158 5.28 -10.18 10.97
C LEU A 158 6.81 -10.49 11.01
N THR A 159 7.19 -11.74 10.76
CA THR A 159 8.61 -12.17 10.70
C THR A 159 9.18 -12.12 9.29
N HIS A 160 8.39 -11.73 8.29
CA HIS A 160 8.89 -11.47 6.94
C HIS A 160 9.97 -10.39 6.99
N SER A 161 11.08 -10.57 6.27
CA SER A 161 12.15 -9.57 6.27
C SER A 161 11.64 -8.25 5.69
N ILE A 162 12.01 -7.16 6.37
CA ILE A 162 11.72 -5.79 5.97
C ILE A 162 12.99 -5.00 5.65
N ASP A 163 14.14 -5.66 5.55
CA ASP A 163 15.45 -5.01 5.45
C ASP A 163 15.53 -4.11 4.22
N ARG A 164 15.01 -4.58 3.08
CA ARG A 164 14.93 -3.79 1.85
C ARG A 164 14.05 -2.54 2.01
N GLN A 165 12.91 -2.65 2.66
CA GLN A 165 12.02 -1.51 2.88
C GLN A 165 12.65 -0.48 3.83
N LEU A 166 13.38 -0.93 4.85
CA LEU A 166 14.12 -0.04 5.74
C LEU A 166 15.29 0.65 5.01
N GLU A 167 16.02 -0.07 4.17
CA GLU A 167 17.06 0.49 3.31
C GLU A 167 16.48 1.54 2.34
N GLU A 168 15.38 1.22 1.66
CA GLU A 168 14.70 2.14 0.73
C GLU A 168 14.16 3.39 1.44
N ILE A 169 13.75 3.31 2.72
CA ILE A 169 13.42 4.49 3.53
C ILE A 169 14.65 5.40 3.74
N GLN A 170 15.82 4.84 4.03
CA GLN A 170 17.04 5.64 4.21
C GLN A 170 17.50 6.25 2.88
N GLN A 171 17.44 5.49 1.79
CA GLN A 171 17.74 5.99 0.45
C GLN A 171 16.75 7.08 0.03
N PHE A 172 15.48 6.94 0.38
CA PHE A 172 14.47 7.97 0.09
C PHE A 172 14.74 9.26 0.87
N LYS A 173 15.15 9.17 2.15
CA LYS A 173 15.61 10.35 2.91
C LYS A 173 16.79 11.04 2.23
N ALA A 174 17.77 10.26 1.76
CA ALA A 174 18.93 10.80 1.05
C ALA A 174 18.50 11.51 -0.25
N PHE A 175 17.58 10.91 -1.02
CA PHE A 175 17.00 11.53 -2.22
C PHE A 175 16.30 12.86 -1.91
N ILE A 176 15.46 12.89 -0.87
CA ILE A 176 14.74 14.11 -0.43
C ILE A 176 15.73 15.20 -0.02
N ASN A 177 16.80 14.85 0.68
CA ASN A 177 17.82 15.82 1.12
C ASN A 177 18.63 16.35 -0.06
N ALA A 178 19.05 15.50 -1.00
CA ALA A 178 19.75 15.90 -2.21
C ALA A 178 18.89 16.84 -3.09
N ASN A 179 17.58 16.63 -3.09
CA ASN A 179 16.62 17.40 -3.88
C ASN A 179 15.83 18.42 -3.05
N ARG A 180 16.33 18.83 -1.88
CA ARG A 180 15.54 19.60 -0.91
C ARG A 180 14.93 20.89 -1.49
N ALA A 181 15.64 21.56 -2.39
CA ALA A 181 15.16 22.76 -3.08
C ALA A 181 13.94 22.52 -3.99
N LEU A 182 13.73 21.28 -4.44
CA LEU A 182 12.64 20.87 -5.32
C LEU A 182 11.44 20.30 -4.54
N ILE A 183 11.57 20.05 -3.24
CA ILE A 183 10.50 19.48 -2.41
C ILE A 183 9.62 20.62 -1.87
N THR A 184 8.42 20.73 -2.42
CA THR A 184 7.43 21.75 -2.06
C THR A 184 6.38 21.25 -1.07
N ASP A 185 6.18 19.94 -0.96
CA ASP A 185 5.23 19.36 -0.02
C ASP A 185 5.77 19.34 1.42
N LYS A 186 5.33 20.33 2.19
CA LYS A 186 5.68 20.50 3.61
C LYS A 186 5.13 19.42 4.54
N LYS A 187 4.35 18.44 4.05
CA LYS A 187 3.93 17.30 4.87
C LYS A 187 4.96 16.17 4.81
N ILE A 188 5.81 16.12 3.78
CA ILE A 188 6.85 15.09 3.63
C ILE A 188 8.04 15.37 4.53
N VAL A 189 8.45 16.65 4.64
CA VAL A 189 9.50 17.10 5.55
C VAL A 189 8.92 18.09 6.55
N VAL A 190 9.08 17.79 7.84
CA VAL A 190 8.44 18.48 8.98
C VAL A 190 9.43 19.42 9.66
#